data_AF-A0A316FAU6-F1
#
_entry.id   AF-A0A316FAU6-F1
#
_cell.length_a   1.000
_cell.length_b   1.000
_cell.length_c   1.000
_cell.angle_alpha   90.00
_cell.angle_beta   90.00
_cell.angle_gamma   90.00
#
_symmetry.space_group_name_H-M   'P 1'
#
loop_
_entity.id
_entity.type
_entity.pdbx_description
1 polymer ?
#
loop_
_entity_poly.entity_id
_entity_poly.type
_entity_poly.pdbx_seq_one_letter_code
_entity_poly.pdbx_strand_id
1 'polypeptide(L)'
;MTTTALMPVDPSVSPQQAARILTIRADLLPPEIRDGRRSRRIRSLIVFVVLLVVAAVGAWYWQTTVAKETADQDYEATFQDLTDTRAAQKTDEFRALVEYQDGGETLKTELTAVLADDLSWTNLINLIREEARKEKVTLTELNASLAEKTEGAQDTSGVIGTLNISGTAKDKRVIADFVNKLGSLQHVTNPFVTNANKDKTLNHYSFTATVAVTYKALCGRFTTKCPSGGK
;
A
#
# COMPACT_ATOMS: atom_id res chain seq x y z
N MET A 1 -52.11 56.14 -85.24
CA MET A 1 -51.22 55.41 -86.18
C MET A 1 -50.69 54.20 -85.43
N THR A 2 -51.18 53.01 -85.77
CA THR A 2 -50.79 51.72 -85.19
C THR A 2 -49.69 51.11 -86.04
N THR A 3 -48.52 50.85 -85.44
CA THR A 3 -47.51 49.96 -86.05
C THR A 3 -47.40 48.74 -85.13
N THR A 4 -47.83 47.59 -85.63
CA THR A 4 -47.75 46.29 -84.99
C THR A 4 -46.61 45.55 -85.65
N ALA A 5 -45.53 45.28 -84.91
CA ALA A 5 -44.39 44.51 -85.39
C ALA A 5 -44.70 43.01 -85.36
N LEU A 6 -44.59 42.36 -86.52
CA LEU A 6 -44.68 40.90 -86.69
C LEU A 6 -43.38 40.23 -86.22
N MET A 7 -43.51 39.20 -85.38
CA MET A 7 -42.41 38.37 -84.89
C MET A 7 -42.00 37.33 -85.97
N PRO A 8 -40.70 37.03 -86.14
CA PRO A 8 -40.25 36.12 -87.19
C PRO A 8 -40.54 34.66 -86.84
N VAL A 9 -41.03 33.92 -87.84
CA VAL A 9 -41.31 32.47 -87.76
C VAL A 9 -39.98 31.71 -87.86
N ASP A 10 -39.75 30.82 -86.88
CA ASP A 10 -38.58 29.93 -86.83
C ASP A 10 -38.62 28.92 -88.00
N PRO A 11 -37.59 28.85 -88.87
CA PRO A 11 -37.59 28.03 -90.08
C PRO A 11 -37.37 26.53 -89.82
N SER A 12 -37.24 26.09 -88.58
CA SER A 12 -36.98 24.68 -88.23
C SER A 12 -38.23 23.79 -88.17
N VAL A 13 -39.43 24.36 -88.34
CA VAL A 13 -40.70 23.62 -88.40
C VAL A 13 -41.21 23.49 -89.84
N SER A 14 -41.21 22.26 -90.36
CA SER A 14 -41.81 21.96 -91.66
C SER A 14 -43.33 22.27 -91.63
N PRO A 15 -43.92 22.84 -92.69
CA PRO A 15 -45.37 23.14 -92.74
C PRO A 15 -46.25 21.88 -92.63
N GLN A 16 -45.68 20.69 -92.75
CA GLN A 16 -46.36 19.40 -92.55
C GLN A 16 -46.50 19.03 -91.06
N GLN A 17 -45.67 19.57 -90.16
CA GLN A 17 -45.79 19.35 -88.72
C GLN A 17 -46.79 20.29 -88.04
N ALA A 18 -46.98 21.51 -88.57
CA ALA A 18 -47.96 22.46 -88.04
C ALA A 18 -49.42 22.10 -88.40
N ALA A 19 -49.63 21.31 -89.47
CA ALA A 19 -50.94 20.84 -89.92
C ALA A 19 -51.34 19.45 -89.38
N ARG A 20 -50.53 18.84 -88.50
CA ARG A 20 -50.92 17.59 -87.85
C ARG A 20 -51.99 17.89 -86.80
N ILE A 21 -53.23 17.59 -87.16
CA ILE A 21 -54.40 17.59 -86.27
C ILE A 21 -53.99 16.88 -84.98
N LEU A 22 -53.90 17.63 -83.88
CA LEU A 22 -53.79 17.06 -82.55
C LEU A 22 -55.05 16.23 -82.36
N THR A 23 -54.94 14.90 -82.47
CA THR A 23 -56.06 14.03 -82.13
C THR A 23 -56.26 14.19 -80.63
N ILE A 24 -57.24 15.02 -80.24
CA ILE A 24 -57.69 15.14 -78.86
C ILE A 24 -58.33 13.80 -78.51
N ARG A 25 -57.51 12.89 -77.96
CA ARG A 25 -58.00 11.65 -77.37
C ARG A 25 -58.43 12.01 -75.96
N ALA A 26 -59.74 12.22 -75.77
CA ALA A 26 -60.33 12.23 -74.45
C ALA A 26 -60.18 10.81 -73.87
N ASP A 27 -59.44 10.69 -72.77
CA ASP A 27 -59.29 9.42 -72.07
C ASP A 27 -60.60 9.11 -71.34
N LEU A 28 -61.37 8.18 -71.90
CA LEU A 28 -62.66 7.75 -71.36
C LEU A 28 -62.53 6.56 -70.40
N LEU A 29 -61.31 6.17 -70.01
CA LEU A 29 -61.15 5.17 -68.96
C LEU A 29 -61.33 5.81 -67.59
N PRO A 30 -62.19 5.25 -66.72
CA PRO A 30 -62.34 5.69 -65.34
C PRO A 30 -60.98 5.68 -64.62
N PRO A 31 -60.62 6.75 -63.89
CA PRO A 31 -59.33 6.88 -63.23
C PRO A 31 -59.05 5.72 -62.26
N GLU A 32 -60.09 5.08 -61.70
CA GLU A 32 -59.92 3.90 -60.83
C GLU A 32 -59.18 2.73 -61.51
N ILE A 33 -59.31 2.54 -62.84
CA ILE A 33 -58.65 1.43 -63.55
C ILE A 33 -57.18 1.77 -63.87
N ARG A 34 -56.84 3.05 -64.11
CA ARG A 34 -55.46 3.48 -64.39
C ARG A 34 -54.59 3.42 -63.13
N ASP A 35 -55.16 3.74 -61.97
CA ASP A 35 -54.41 3.76 -60.70
C ASP A 35 -54.15 2.37 -60.11
N GLY A 36 -54.99 1.38 -60.40
CA GLY A 36 -54.84 0.02 -59.87
C GLY A 36 -53.51 -0.66 -60.25
N ARG A 37 -53.02 -0.47 -61.49
CA ARG A 37 -51.73 -1.05 -61.93
C ARG A 37 -50.53 -0.22 -61.50
N ARG A 38 -50.66 1.11 -61.48
CA ARG A 38 -49.59 2.01 -61.05
C ARG A 38 -49.34 1.89 -59.54
N SER A 39 -50.39 1.72 -58.75
CA SER A 39 -50.31 1.52 -57.30
C SER A 39 -49.52 0.27 -56.92
N ARG A 40 -49.69 -0.86 -57.62
CA ARG A 40 -48.91 -2.08 -57.36
C ARG A 40 -47.41 -1.89 -57.64
N ARG A 41 -47.06 -1.23 -58.75
CA ARG A 41 -45.65 -0.94 -59.10
C ARG A 41 -45.01 0.07 -58.15
N ILE A 42 -45.75 1.10 -57.74
CA ILE A 42 -45.28 2.09 -56.77
C ILE A 42 -45.09 1.43 -55.41
N ARG A 43 -46.04 0.61 -54.94
CA ARG A 43 -45.91 -0.15 -53.69
C ARG A 43 -44.71 -1.09 -53.70
N SER A 44 -44.46 -1.83 -54.79
CA SER A 44 -43.28 -2.70 -54.88
C SER A 44 -41.97 -1.92 -54.89
N LEU A 45 -41.93 -0.75 -55.55
CA LEU A 45 -40.76 0.11 -55.57
C LEU A 45 -40.46 0.69 -54.18
N ILE A 46 -41.50 1.13 -53.46
CA ILE A 46 -41.35 1.63 -52.08
C ILE A 46 -40.80 0.54 -51.17
N VAL A 47 -41.32 -0.69 -51.24
CA VAL A 47 -40.81 -1.81 -50.42
C VAL A 47 -39.35 -2.11 -50.75
N PHE A 48 -38.97 -2.10 -52.03
CA PHE A 48 -37.58 -2.32 -52.43
C PHE A 48 -36.65 -1.22 -51.90
N VAL A 49 -37.05 0.05 -51.99
CA VAL A 49 -36.27 1.17 -51.45
C VAL A 49 -36.12 1.07 -49.94
N VAL A 50 -37.20 0.72 -49.22
CA VAL A 50 -37.13 0.52 -47.76
C VAL A 50 -36.18 -0.63 -47.41
N LEU A 51 -36.24 -1.75 -48.13
CA LEU A 51 -35.32 -2.88 -47.94
C LEU A 51 -33.86 -2.47 -48.16
N LEU A 52 -33.58 -1.67 -49.19
CA LEU A 52 -32.25 -1.17 -49.48
C LEU A 52 -31.74 -0.26 -48.35
N VAL A 53 -32.58 0.66 -47.84
CA VAL A 53 -32.22 1.51 -46.71
C VAL A 53 -31.93 0.69 -45.46
N VAL A 54 -32.75 -0.32 -45.14
CA VAL A 54 -32.53 -1.21 -44.00
C VAL A 54 -31.22 -1.99 -44.16
N ALA A 55 -30.92 -2.49 -45.36
CA ALA A 55 -29.66 -3.18 -45.63
C ALA A 55 -28.45 -2.26 -45.48
N ALA A 56 -28.53 -1.01 -45.95
CA ALA A 56 -27.47 -0.02 -45.80
C ALA A 56 -27.21 0.34 -44.32
N VAL A 57 -28.27 0.52 -43.52
CA VAL A 57 -28.15 0.76 -42.08
C VAL A 57 -27.58 -0.46 -41.36
N GLY A 58 -28.01 -1.67 -41.72
CA GLY A 58 -27.47 -2.91 -41.17
C GLY A 58 -25.98 -3.09 -41.47
N ALA A 59 -25.56 -2.84 -42.72
CA ALA A 59 -24.16 -2.90 -43.12
C ALA A 59 -23.30 -1.86 -42.39
N TRP A 60 -23.80 -0.63 -42.25
CA TRP A 60 -23.13 0.42 -41.49
C TRP A 60 -22.97 0.03 -40.02
N TYR A 61 -24.04 -0.44 -39.39
CA TYR A 61 -24.01 -0.86 -37.99
C TYR A 61 -22.98 -1.97 -37.77
N TRP A 62 -22.96 -2.98 -38.63
CA TRP A 62 -21.98 -4.06 -38.60
C TRP A 62 -20.54 -3.56 -38.71
N GLN A 63 -20.28 -2.62 -39.62
CA GLN A 63 -18.94 -2.05 -39.77
C GLN A 63 -18.51 -1.30 -38.50
N THR A 64 -19.43 -0.57 -37.86
CA THR A 64 -19.11 0.18 -36.63
C THR A 64 -18.89 -0.71 -35.41
N THR A 65 -19.54 -1.88 -35.32
CA THR A 65 -19.31 -2.81 -34.21
C THR A 65 -17.94 -3.48 -34.32
N VAL A 66 -17.56 -3.90 -35.52
CA VAL A 66 -16.23 -4.49 -35.75
C VAL A 66 -15.11 -3.47 -35.46
N ALA A 67 -15.28 -2.21 -35.88
CA ALA A 67 -14.30 -1.16 -35.62
C ALA A 67 -14.10 -0.85 -34.12
N LYS A 68 -15.14 -1.03 -33.30
CA LYS A 68 -15.04 -0.87 -31.84
C LYS A 68 -14.29 -2.01 -31.20
N GLU A 69 -14.61 -3.25 -31.57
CA GLU A 69 -13.91 -4.43 -31.05
C GLU A 69 -12.41 -4.39 -31.36
N THR A 70 -12.03 -3.95 -32.56
CA THR A 70 -10.60 -3.79 -32.91
C THR A 70 -9.93 -2.68 -32.11
N ALA A 71 -10.63 -1.56 -31.85
CA ALA A 71 -10.07 -0.48 -31.05
C ALA A 71 -9.88 -0.91 -29.59
N ASP A 72 -10.85 -1.60 -29.00
CA ASP A 72 -10.77 -2.10 -27.63
C ASP A 72 -9.63 -3.13 -27.48
N GLN A 73 -9.43 -4.00 -28.47
CA GLN A 73 -8.30 -4.94 -28.49
C GLN A 73 -6.95 -4.25 -28.59
N ASP A 74 -6.81 -3.23 -29.45
CA ASP A 74 -5.58 -2.45 -29.58
C ASP A 74 -5.26 -1.65 -28.31
N TYR A 75 -6.29 -1.10 -27.64
CA TYR A 75 -6.15 -0.42 -26.35
C TYR A 75 -5.68 -1.37 -25.24
N GLU A 76 -6.26 -2.56 -25.14
CA GLU A 76 -5.85 -3.54 -24.13
C GLU A 76 -4.40 -4.02 -24.37
N ALA A 77 -4.03 -4.27 -25.63
CA ALA A 77 -2.68 -4.67 -25.99
C ALA A 77 -1.63 -3.58 -25.68
N THR A 78 -1.94 -2.31 -25.98
CA THR A 78 -1.06 -1.20 -25.64
C THR A 78 -1.00 -0.93 -24.14
N PHE A 79 -2.07 -1.17 -23.39
CA PHE A 79 -2.06 -1.05 -21.94
C PHE A 79 -1.19 -2.13 -21.29
N GLN A 80 -1.26 -3.36 -21.76
CA GLN A 80 -0.42 -4.46 -21.28
C GLN A 80 1.06 -4.19 -21.58
N ASP A 81 1.41 -3.77 -22.79
CA ASP A 81 2.80 -3.43 -23.16
C ASP A 81 3.35 -2.25 -22.34
N LEU A 82 2.54 -1.22 -22.08
CA LEU A 82 2.94 -0.10 -21.21
C LEU A 82 3.09 -0.51 -19.73
N THR A 83 2.32 -1.50 -19.27
CA THR A 83 2.41 -2.00 -17.89
C THR A 83 3.65 -2.86 -17.74
N ASP A 84 3.92 -3.74 -18.70
CA ASP A 84 5.10 -4.61 -18.72
C ASP A 84 6.40 -3.82 -18.90
N THR A 85 6.43 -2.83 -19.79
CA THR A 85 7.60 -1.96 -19.98
C THR A 85 7.85 -1.07 -18.77
N ARG A 86 6.81 -0.52 -18.13
CA ARG A 86 6.98 0.24 -16.87
C ARG A 86 7.38 -0.64 -15.69
N ALA A 87 6.90 -1.88 -15.63
CA ALA A 87 7.35 -2.84 -14.63
C ALA A 87 8.82 -3.21 -14.87
N ALA A 88 9.21 -3.53 -16.11
CA ALA A 88 10.58 -3.88 -16.48
C ALA A 88 11.58 -2.73 -16.30
N GLN A 89 11.21 -1.50 -16.66
CA GLN A 89 12.05 -0.31 -16.46
C GLN A 89 12.20 0.07 -14.98
N LYS A 90 11.15 -0.14 -14.18
CA LYS A 90 11.26 0.04 -12.72
C LYS A 90 12.13 -1.03 -12.08
N THR A 91 12.22 -2.23 -12.65
CA THR A 91 12.97 -3.32 -12.02
C THR A 91 14.47 -3.22 -12.17
N ASP A 92 15.06 -2.75 -13.28
CA ASP A 92 16.53 -2.81 -13.41
C ASP A 92 17.26 -1.65 -12.71
N GLU A 93 16.80 -0.40 -12.89
CA GLU A 93 17.45 0.77 -12.29
C GLU A 93 17.19 0.87 -10.77
N PHE A 94 16.02 0.40 -10.32
CA PHE A 94 15.65 0.42 -8.90
C PHE A 94 15.79 -0.94 -8.21
N ARG A 95 16.13 -2.05 -8.88
CA ARG A 95 16.38 -3.34 -8.21
C ARG A 95 17.41 -3.21 -7.13
N ALA A 96 18.55 -2.61 -7.46
CA ALA A 96 19.64 -2.46 -6.52
C ALA A 96 19.19 -1.64 -5.31
N LEU A 97 18.45 -0.55 -5.52
CA LEU A 97 17.98 0.29 -4.43
C LEU A 97 16.91 -0.40 -3.56
N VAL A 98 15.99 -1.13 -4.17
CA VAL A 98 14.96 -1.92 -3.46
C VAL A 98 15.61 -3.09 -2.71
N GLU A 99 16.56 -3.79 -3.31
CA GLU A 99 17.32 -4.88 -2.69
C GLU A 99 18.17 -4.40 -1.50
N TYR A 100 18.74 -3.19 -1.59
CA TYR A 100 19.41 -2.54 -0.46
C TYR A 100 18.44 -2.08 0.65
N GLN A 101 17.25 -1.59 0.29
CA GLN A 101 16.24 -1.19 1.28
C GLN A 101 15.63 -2.39 1.99
N ASP A 102 15.22 -3.42 1.23
CA ASP A 102 14.68 -4.67 1.76
C ASP A 102 15.74 -5.43 2.57
N GLY A 103 17.00 -5.43 2.11
CA GLY A 103 18.14 -5.96 2.86
C GLY A 103 18.37 -5.22 4.18
N GLY A 104 18.13 -3.91 4.22
CA GLY A 104 18.20 -3.11 5.45
C GLY A 104 17.06 -3.42 6.43
N GLU A 105 15.83 -3.58 5.94
CA GLU A 105 14.67 -3.89 6.78
C GLU A 105 14.71 -5.32 7.34
N THR A 106 15.11 -6.28 6.52
CA THR A 106 15.32 -7.68 6.95
C THR A 106 16.42 -7.76 8.00
N LEU A 107 17.58 -7.14 7.76
CA LEU A 107 18.68 -7.13 8.72
C LEU A 107 18.31 -6.40 10.03
N LYS A 108 17.53 -5.32 9.95
CA LYS A 108 16.98 -4.65 11.14
C LYS A 108 16.02 -5.55 11.90
N THR A 109 15.17 -6.31 11.21
CA THR A 109 14.20 -7.25 11.80
C THR A 109 14.91 -8.43 12.46
N GLU A 110 15.94 -8.99 11.80
CA GLU A 110 16.77 -10.04 12.37
C GLU A 110 17.57 -9.55 13.58
N LEU A 111 18.19 -8.36 13.50
CA LEU A 111 18.89 -7.76 14.64
C LEU A 111 17.95 -7.43 15.79
N THR A 112 16.74 -6.95 15.52
CA THR A 112 15.74 -6.72 16.58
C THR A 112 15.27 -8.03 17.20
N ALA A 113 15.12 -9.10 16.42
CA ALA A 113 14.77 -10.42 16.94
C ALA A 113 15.90 -11.02 17.80
N VAL A 114 17.15 -10.97 17.33
CA VAL A 114 18.32 -11.49 18.06
C VAL A 114 18.59 -10.68 19.33
N LEU A 115 18.37 -9.36 19.28
CA LEU A 115 18.62 -8.47 20.40
C LEU A 115 17.33 -8.13 21.18
N ALA A 116 16.22 -8.83 20.96
CA ALA A 116 14.98 -8.64 21.72
C ALA A 116 15.19 -9.01 23.20
N ASP A 117 15.96 -10.07 23.43
CA ASP A 117 16.31 -10.59 24.74
C ASP A 117 17.65 -10.05 25.26
N ASP A 118 18.12 -8.91 24.72
CA ASP A 118 19.34 -8.28 25.22
C ASP A 118 19.07 -7.51 26.53
N LEU A 119 20.03 -7.56 27.45
CA LEU A 119 19.96 -6.90 28.74
C LEU A 119 20.63 -5.53 28.66
N SER A 120 19.87 -4.47 28.95
CA SER A 120 20.44 -3.12 29.04
C SER A 120 21.19 -2.91 30.36
N TRP A 121 22.47 -3.31 30.38
CA TRP A 121 23.37 -3.12 31.52
C TRP A 121 23.42 -1.68 32.02
N THR A 122 23.50 -0.73 31.10
CA THR A 122 23.57 0.70 31.42
C THR A 122 22.33 1.15 32.21
N ASN A 123 21.14 0.73 31.80
CA ASN A 123 19.90 1.09 32.49
C ASN A 123 19.83 0.45 33.87
N LEU A 124 20.19 -0.84 33.97
CA LEU A 124 20.20 -1.57 35.24
C LEU A 124 21.18 -0.94 36.24
N ILE A 125 22.40 -0.61 35.80
CA ILE A 125 23.41 0.03 36.65
C ILE A 125 22.95 1.44 37.06
N ASN A 126 22.37 2.22 36.15
CA ASN A 126 21.86 3.55 36.46
C ASN A 126 20.72 3.50 37.48
N LEU A 127 19.78 2.58 37.32
CA LEU A 127 18.66 2.40 38.25
C LEU A 127 19.17 2.04 39.66
N ILE A 128 20.12 1.11 39.77
CA ILE A 128 20.71 0.74 41.05
C ILE A 128 21.49 1.91 41.68
N ARG A 129 22.20 2.69 40.86
CA ARG A 129 22.92 3.88 41.31
C ARG A 129 21.97 4.97 41.79
N GLU A 130 20.82 5.15 41.14
CA GLU A 130 19.79 6.10 41.57
C GLU A 130 19.18 5.70 42.91
N GLU A 131 18.83 4.43 43.09
CA GLU A 131 18.33 3.92 44.38
C GLU A 131 19.39 4.03 45.48
N ALA A 132 20.65 3.73 45.18
CA ALA A 132 21.74 3.92 46.13
C ALA A 132 21.90 5.39 46.56
N ARG A 133 21.75 6.35 45.64
CA ARG A 133 21.80 7.79 45.97
C ARG A 133 20.64 8.22 46.87
N LYS A 134 19.42 7.73 46.60
CA LYS A 134 18.24 8.03 47.44
C LYS A 134 18.44 7.56 48.87
N GLU A 135 19.01 6.36 49.04
CA GLU A 135 19.28 5.76 50.35
C GLU A 135 20.63 6.19 50.95
N LYS A 136 21.38 7.13 50.32
CA LYS A 136 22.68 7.62 50.81
C LYS A 136 23.73 6.53 50.97
N VAL A 137 23.73 5.55 50.06
CA VAL A 137 24.72 4.49 49.94
C VAL A 137 25.73 4.84 48.85
N THR A 138 27.02 4.68 49.14
CA THR A 138 28.10 4.87 48.15
C THR A 138 28.49 3.51 47.59
N LEU A 139 28.25 3.30 46.30
CA LEU A 139 28.66 2.08 45.60
C LEU A 139 30.14 2.17 45.19
N THR A 140 30.91 1.13 45.47
CA THR A 140 32.33 1.03 45.15
C THR A 140 32.55 0.13 43.94
N GLU A 141 31.85 -1.01 43.89
CA GLU A 141 32.00 -2.01 42.85
C GLU A 141 30.64 -2.60 42.50
N LEU A 142 30.42 -2.83 41.20
CA LEU A 142 29.32 -3.63 40.70
C LEU A 142 29.91 -4.65 39.73
N ASN A 143 29.76 -5.92 40.05
CA ASN A 143 30.20 -7.03 39.22
C ASN A 143 28.98 -7.86 38.84
N ALA A 144 28.80 -8.15 37.57
CA ALA A 144 27.62 -8.82 37.08
C ALA A 144 28.00 -9.96 36.14
N SER A 145 27.26 -11.06 36.24
CA SER A 145 27.43 -12.23 35.39
C SER A 145 26.06 -12.71 34.91
N LEU A 146 25.97 -13.06 33.62
CA LEU A 146 24.81 -13.73 33.06
C LEU A 146 24.94 -15.23 33.28
N ALA A 147 23.81 -15.89 33.54
CA ALA A 147 23.77 -17.34 33.51
C ALA A 147 23.83 -17.80 32.05
N GLU A 148 24.69 -18.78 31.75
CA GLU A 148 24.69 -19.41 30.43
C GLU A 148 23.40 -20.20 30.26
N LYS A 149 22.63 -19.87 29.22
CA LYS A 149 21.44 -20.63 28.86
C LYS A 149 21.89 -21.94 28.23
N THR A 150 21.90 -23.02 29.01
CA THR A 150 22.14 -24.36 28.47
C THR A 150 20.93 -24.79 27.63
N GLU A 151 21.13 -25.05 26.34
CA GLU A 151 20.06 -25.54 25.46
C GLU A 151 19.46 -26.83 26.04
N GLY A 152 18.15 -26.81 26.31
CA GLY A 152 17.40 -27.95 26.84
C GLY A 152 16.94 -27.82 28.31
N ALA A 153 17.41 -26.83 29.06
CA ALA A 153 16.91 -26.55 30.41
C ALA A 153 15.80 -25.49 30.37
N GLN A 154 14.57 -25.86 30.75
CA GLN A 154 13.53 -24.88 31.08
C GLN A 154 13.90 -24.19 32.39
N ASP A 155 14.50 -23.00 32.30
CA ASP A 155 14.80 -22.18 33.47
C ASP A 155 13.49 -21.60 34.02
N THR A 156 12.88 -22.33 34.95
CA THR A 156 11.63 -21.95 35.63
C THR A 156 11.84 -20.89 36.71
N SER A 157 13.09 -20.56 37.03
CA SER A 157 13.42 -19.57 38.06
C SER A 157 13.20 -18.13 37.60
N GLY A 158 13.17 -17.91 36.28
CA GLY A 158 13.08 -16.57 35.69
C GLY A 158 14.28 -15.68 36.00
N VAL A 159 15.38 -16.24 36.51
CA VAL A 159 16.63 -15.56 36.80
C VAL A 159 17.56 -15.74 35.60
N ILE A 160 18.10 -14.64 35.08
CA ILE A 160 18.97 -14.62 33.89
C ILE A 160 20.43 -14.32 34.24
N GLY A 161 20.71 -13.96 35.49
CA GLY A 161 22.04 -13.62 35.95
C GLY A 161 22.08 -13.19 37.40
N THR A 162 23.28 -12.89 37.86
CA THR A 162 23.56 -12.44 39.23
C THR A 162 24.38 -11.17 39.21
N LEU A 163 24.04 -10.25 40.11
CA LEU A 163 24.75 -9.00 40.33
C LEU A 163 25.30 -8.99 41.75
N ASN A 164 26.60 -8.74 41.88
CA ASN A 164 27.28 -8.54 43.14
C ASN A 164 27.61 -7.06 43.31
N ILE A 165 27.14 -6.46 44.40
CA ILE A 165 27.22 -5.05 44.69
C ILE A 165 28.07 -4.87 45.94
N SER A 166 29.11 -4.06 45.85
CA SER A 166 29.94 -3.68 46.99
C SER A 166 29.84 -2.18 47.21
N GLY A 167 29.72 -1.76 48.47
CA GLY A 167 29.60 -0.35 48.80
C GLY A 167 29.87 -0.03 50.26
N THR A 168 29.68 1.24 50.60
CA THR A 168 29.79 1.76 51.95
C THR A 168 28.54 2.55 52.33
N ALA A 169 28.14 2.45 53.59
CA ALA A 169 27.00 3.18 54.15
C ALA A 169 27.33 3.64 55.58
N LYS A 170 26.62 4.66 56.07
CA LYS A 170 26.84 5.19 57.42
C LYS A 170 26.46 4.20 58.52
N ASP A 171 25.35 3.49 58.34
CA ASP A 171 24.76 2.62 59.37
C ASP A 171 24.18 1.34 58.75
N LYS A 172 24.08 0.26 59.54
CA LYS A 172 23.48 -1.02 59.09
C LYS A 172 22.02 -0.87 58.65
N ARG A 173 21.29 0.08 59.24
CA ARG A 173 19.90 0.37 58.88
C ARG A 173 19.78 0.87 57.44
N VAL A 174 20.70 1.74 57.02
CA VAL A 174 20.76 2.27 55.65
C VAL A 174 21.01 1.15 54.64
N ILE A 175 21.87 0.18 54.97
CA ILE A 175 22.11 -1.00 54.13
C ILE A 175 20.84 -1.83 53.99
N ALA A 176 20.13 -2.08 55.10
CA ALA A 176 18.88 -2.83 55.08
C ALA A 176 17.78 -2.12 54.27
N ASP A 177 17.64 -0.80 54.43
CA ASP A 177 16.69 0.00 53.67
C ASP A 177 17.00 -0.05 52.16
N PHE A 178 18.27 0.08 51.77
CA PHE A 178 18.72 -0.09 50.39
C PHE A 178 18.39 -1.48 49.81
N VAL A 179 18.68 -2.55 50.55
CA VAL A 179 18.39 -3.93 50.14
C VAL A 179 16.88 -4.17 49.98
N ASN A 180 16.08 -3.61 50.88
CA ASN A 180 14.61 -3.66 50.77
C ASN A 180 14.11 -2.90 49.54
N LYS A 181 14.69 -1.74 49.21
CA LYS A 181 14.38 -1.01 47.98
C LYS A 181 14.75 -1.79 46.73
N LEU A 182 15.92 -2.42 46.71
CA LEU A 182 16.31 -3.31 45.63
C LEU A 182 15.29 -4.45 45.45
N GLY A 183 14.76 -5.01 46.54
CA GLY A 183 13.75 -6.06 46.50
C GLY A 183 12.38 -5.61 45.99
N SER A 184 12.11 -4.30 45.98
CA SER A 184 10.88 -3.74 45.43
C SER A 184 10.92 -3.52 43.91
N LEU A 185 12.10 -3.62 43.31
CA LEU A 185 12.29 -3.44 41.87
C LEU A 185 11.83 -4.69 41.12
N GLN A 186 11.12 -4.50 40.00
CA GLN A 186 10.62 -5.63 39.21
C GLN A 186 11.71 -6.35 38.40
N HIS A 187 12.83 -5.68 38.16
CA HIS A 187 13.91 -6.17 37.29
C HIS A 187 14.91 -7.07 38.03
N VAL A 188 14.93 -7.01 39.36
CA VAL A 188 15.84 -7.76 40.21
C VAL A 188 15.05 -8.47 41.32
N THR A 189 15.54 -9.58 41.83
CA THR A 189 14.88 -10.37 42.86
C THR A 189 15.89 -10.92 43.86
N ASN A 190 15.40 -11.34 45.01
CA ASN A 190 16.18 -11.98 46.08
C ASN A 190 17.47 -11.23 46.45
N PRO A 191 17.41 -9.91 46.75
CA PRO A 191 18.59 -9.22 47.23
C PRO A 191 18.99 -9.77 48.61
N PHE A 192 20.26 -10.12 48.75
CA PHE A 192 20.80 -10.73 49.97
C PHE A 192 22.13 -10.07 50.34
N VAL A 193 22.31 -9.74 51.62
CA VAL A 193 23.58 -9.17 52.12
C VAL A 193 24.50 -10.30 52.56
N THR A 194 25.63 -10.43 51.88
CA THR A 194 26.62 -11.48 52.17
C THR A 194 27.55 -11.06 53.30
N ASN A 195 27.94 -9.78 53.36
CA ASN A 195 28.83 -9.28 54.41
C ASN A 195 28.50 -7.82 54.76
N ALA A 196 28.68 -7.44 56.03
CA ALA A 196 28.54 -6.08 56.52
C ALA A 196 29.53 -5.82 57.67
N ASN A 197 30.66 -5.20 57.35
CA ASN A 197 31.76 -4.95 58.28
C ASN A 197 31.86 -3.47 58.64
N LYS A 198 32.08 -3.17 59.93
CA LYS A 198 32.33 -1.80 60.37
C LYS A 198 33.81 -1.44 60.17
N ASP A 199 34.08 -0.41 59.38
CA ASP A 199 35.38 0.24 59.35
C ASP A 199 35.50 1.16 60.57
N LYS A 200 36.42 0.82 61.48
CA LYS A 200 36.66 1.57 62.72
C LYS A 200 37.30 2.94 62.47
N THR A 201 37.99 3.12 61.34
CA THR A 201 38.75 4.33 61.02
C THR A 201 37.84 5.41 60.45
N LEU A 202 36.97 5.01 59.52
CA LEU A 202 36.05 5.94 58.83
C LEU A 202 34.65 5.99 59.47
N ASN A 203 34.39 5.14 60.48
CA ASN A 203 33.09 4.97 61.12
C ASN A 203 31.94 4.70 60.12
N HIS A 204 32.24 4.00 59.03
CA HIS A 204 31.29 3.56 58.01
C HIS A 204 31.19 2.02 58.02
N TYR A 205 30.13 1.48 57.42
CA TYR A 205 29.97 0.06 57.17
C TYR A 205 30.25 -0.25 55.71
N SER A 206 31.22 -1.12 55.43
CA SER A 206 31.38 -1.74 54.12
C SER A 206 30.45 -2.94 54.02
N PHE A 207 29.82 -3.14 52.87
CA PHE A 207 28.94 -4.26 52.65
C PHE A 207 29.10 -4.85 51.25
N THR A 208 28.73 -6.12 51.15
CA THR A 208 28.56 -6.82 49.88
C THR A 208 27.16 -7.42 49.85
N ALA A 209 26.46 -7.22 48.73
CA ALA A 209 25.12 -7.73 48.51
C ALA A 209 25.03 -8.39 47.14
N THR A 210 24.38 -9.55 47.08
CA THR A 210 24.12 -10.27 45.85
C THR A 210 22.65 -10.16 45.50
N VAL A 211 22.33 -9.96 44.22
CA VAL A 211 20.98 -9.81 43.72
C VAL A 211 20.83 -10.63 42.44
N ALA A 212 19.71 -11.32 42.29
CA ALA A 212 19.39 -12.03 41.06
C ALA A 212 18.72 -11.10 40.05
N VAL A 213 19.15 -11.13 38.80
CA VAL A 213 18.54 -10.37 37.70
C VAL A 213 17.47 -11.23 37.04
N THR A 214 16.28 -10.66 36.81
CA THR A 214 15.13 -11.41 36.26
C THR A 214 14.94 -11.17 34.77
N TYR A 215 14.17 -12.03 34.08
CA TYR A 215 13.79 -11.86 32.67
C TYR A 215 13.10 -10.51 32.39
N LYS A 216 12.50 -9.87 33.40
CA LYS A 216 11.88 -8.54 33.26
C LYS A 216 12.90 -7.43 33.04
N ALA A 217 14.19 -7.70 33.24
CA ALA A 217 15.28 -6.81 32.88
C ALA A 217 15.68 -6.92 31.40
N LEU A 218 15.19 -7.95 30.68
CA LEU A 218 15.33 -8.08 29.24
C LEU A 218 14.43 -7.06 28.58
N CYS A 219 15.04 -6.24 27.75
CA CYS A 219 14.46 -4.97 27.41
C CYS A 219 14.78 -4.56 25.98
N GLY A 220 15.42 -5.46 25.24
CA GLY A 220 15.82 -5.40 23.86
C GLY A 220 16.42 -4.07 23.41
N ARG A 221 17.70 -4.06 23.05
CA ARG A 221 18.44 -2.83 22.68
C ARG A 221 17.77 -1.99 21.58
N PHE A 222 16.94 -2.60 20.74
CA PHE A 222 16.23 -1.95 19.63
C PHE A 222 14.70 -1.99 19.76
N THR A 223 14.17 -2.36 20.92
CA THR A 223 12.72 -2.40 21.18
C THR A 223 12.23 -1.13 21.88
N THR A 224 10.93 -0.83 21.80
CA THR A 224 10.34 0.39 22.36
C THR A 224 10.49 0.49 23.88
N LYS A 225 10.90 1.68 24.36
CA LYS A 225 10.97 2.18 25.75
C LYS A 225 10.88 1.12 26.85
N CYS A 226 12.04 0.86 27.43
CA CYS A 226 12.18 0.07 28.62
C CYS A 226 11.48 0.69 29.85
N PRO A 227 10.66 -0.08 30.58
CA PRO A 227 10.13 0.34 31.88
C PRO A 227 11.22 0.53 32.94
N SER A 228 12.44 0.04 32.70
CA SER A 228 13.64 0.35 33.50
C SER A 228 14.18 1.78 33.29
N GLY A 229 13.48 2.63 32.52
CA GLY A 229 13.68 4.08 32.50
C GLY A 229 14.72 4.60 31.51
N GLY A 230 15.35 3.74 30.71
CA GLY A 230 16.25 4.17 29.64
C GLY A 230 15.49 4.53 28.38
N LYS A 231 15.75 5.73 27.85
CA LYS A 231 15.35 6.13 26.50
C LYS A 231 16.11 5.35 25.44
#